data_AF-A0A2V7YFH6-F1
#
_entry.id   AF-A0A2V7YFH6-F1
#
_cell.length_a   1.000
_cell.length_b   1.000
_cell.length_c   1.000
_cell.angle_alpha   90.00
_cell.angle_beta   90.00
_cell.angle_gamma   90.00
#
_symmetry.space_group_name_H-M   'P 1'
#
loop_
_entity.id
_entity.type
_entity.pdbx_description
1 polymer ?
#
loop_
_entity_poly.entity_id
_entity_poly.type
_entity_poly.pdbx_seq_one_letter_code
_entity_poly.pdbx_strand_id
1 'polypeptide(L)'
;MRYDLRALRRFLILALPLLVLTMGLFRFGQEMLQVAPDPAALSRSGVAALPAWVTFATWILEAVGLSALFLLILGRGGSRWTSGLLAGWIAWVFRGPLLVVTVVGLAGLPPRPWWGLAFSWWILYTLCGLMLGAAASASRLQP
;
A
#
# COMPACT_ATOMS: atom_id res chain seq x y z
N MET A 1 -19.08 -10.88 -10.78
CA MET A 1 -18.66 -11.15 -9.39
C MET A 1 -19.76 -10.64 -8.48
N ARG A 2 -20.46 -11.53 -7.77
CA ARG A 2 -21.51 -11.13 -6.82
C ARG A 2 -21.03 -11.51 -5.43
N TYR A 3 -20.35 -10.59 -4.76
CA TYR A 3 -20.01 -10.76 -3.35
C TYR A 3 -21.27 -10.62 -2.48
N ASP A 4 -21.37 -11.43 -1.44
CA ASP A 4 -22.33 -11.18 -0.37
C ASP A 4 -22.01 -9.83 0.28
N LEU A 5 -22.96 -8.88 0.19
CA LEU A 5 -22.85 -7.53 0.73
C LEU A 5 -22.48 -7.52 2.22
N ARG A 6 -22.96 -8.51 2.99
CA ARG A 6 -22.67 -8.63 4.42
C ARG A 6 -21.23 -9.05 4.68
N ALA A 7 -20.72 -9.98 3.88
CA ALA A 7 -19.33 -10.42 3.94
C ALA A 7 -18.38 -9.31 3.46
N LEU A 8 -18.75 -8.62 2.37
CA LEU A 8 -18.01 -7.49 1.83
C LEU A 8 -17.90 -6.33 2.83
N ARG A 9 -19.01 -5.97 3.50
CA ARG A 9 -19.00 -4.91 4.52
C ARG A 9 -18.08 -5.27 5.69
N ARG A 10 -18.15 -6.52 6.18
CA ARG A 10 -17.28 -6.99 7.27
C ARG A 10 -15.81 -6.97 6.86
N PHE A 11 -15.52 -7.39 5.63
CA PHE A 11 -14.18 -7.32 5.05
C PHE A 11 -13.66 -5.89 5.04
N LEU A 12 -14.41 -4.91 4.52
CA LEU A 12 -13.96 -3.51 4.45
C LEU A 12 -13.75 -2.89 5.83
N ILE A 13 -14.65 -3.18 6.79
CA ILE A 13 -14.53 -2.70 8.18
C ILE A 13 -13.26 -3.25 8.85
N LEU A 14 -12.84 -4.48 8.52
CA LEU A 14 -11.63 -5.07 9.06
C LEU A 14 -10.37 -4.64 8.30
N ALA A 15 -10.43 -4.63 6.97
CA ALA A 15 -9.29 -4.39 6.10
C ALA A 15 -8.82 -2.94 6.13
N LEU A 16 -9.73 -1.97 6.06
CA LEU A 16 -9.34 -0.56 5.96
C LEU A 16 -8.57 -0.07 7.20
N PRO A 17 -9.04 -0.27 8.45
CA PRO A 17 -8.28 0.13 9.62
C PRO A 17 -6.96 -0.64 9.74
N LEU A 18 -6.96 -1.93 9.42
CA LEU A 18 -5.77 -2.78 9.48
C LEU A 18 -4.68 -2.32 8.50
N LEU A 19 -5.06 -1.97 7.27
CA LEU A 19 -4.15 -1.43 6.27
C LEU A 19 -3.60 -0.07 6.69
N VAL A 20 -4.46 0.85 7.13
CA VAL A 20 -4.03 2.18 7.61
C VAL A 20 -3.11 2.05 8.81
N LEU A 21 -3.40 1.15 9.75
CA LEU A 21 -2.55 0.87 10.90
C LEU A 21 -1.19 0.31 10.46
N THR A 22 -1.18 -0.63 9.51
CA THR A 22 0.06 -1.22 8.97
C THR A 22 0.92 -0.17 8.29
N MET A 23 0.33 0.70 7.46
CA MET A 23 1.01 1.83 6.82
C MET A 23 1.54 2.82 7.85
N GLY A 24 0.77 3.12 8.89
CA GLY A 24 1.18 4.01 9.98
C GLY A 24 2.34 3.45 10.80
N LEU A 25 2.28 2.18 11.19
CA LEU A 25 3.37 1.48 11.89
C LEU A 25 4.64 1.43 11.04
N PHE A 26 4.49 1.20 9.73
CA PHE A 26 5.63 1.16 8.83
C PHE A 26 6.28 2.53 8.68
N ARG A 27 5.49 3.60 8.52
CA ARG A 27 6.00 4.97 8.50
C ARG A 27 6.71 5.31 9.82
N PHE A 28 6.11 4.96 10.95
CA PHE A 28 6.73 5.16 12.25
C PHE A 28 8.08 4.43 12.36
N GLY A 29 8.17 3.19 11.88
CA GLY A 29 9.43 2.45 11.80
C GLY A 29 10.47 3.13 10.91
N GLN A 30 10.06 3.65 9.74
CA GLN A 30 10.96 4.38 8.84
C GLN A 30 11.48 5.68 9.46
N GLU A 31 10.63 6.41 10.18
CA GLU A 31 10.99 7.64 10.90
C GLU A 31 11.95 7.33 12.06
N MET A 32 11.69 6.29 12.85
CA MET A 32 12.54 5.86 13.97
C MET A 32 13.92 5.39 13.52
N LEU A 33 14.01 4.71 12.37
CA LEU A 33 15.27 4.20 11.84
C LEU A 33 16.04 5.25 11.01
N GLN A 34 15.49 6.45 10.79
CA GLN A 34 16.04 7.48 9.90
C GLN A 34 16.38 6.96 8.49
N VAL A 35 15.64 5.95 8.01
CA VAL A 35 15.87 5.30 6.71
C VAL A 35 15.15 6.04 5.58
N ALA A 36 14.21 6.94 5.91
CA ALA A 36 13.50 7.73 4.92
C ALA A 36 14.44 8.78 4.27
N PRO A 37 14.64 8.76 2.94
CA PRO A 37 15.30 9.84 2.22
C PRO A 37 14.56 11.15 2.44
N ASP A 38 15.28 12.27 2.47
CA ASP A 38 14.68 13.58 2.68
C ASP A 38 13.66 13.90 1.55
N PRO A 39 12.35 14.01 1.85
CA PRO A 39 11.34 14.33 0.86
C PRO A 39 11.50 15.73 0.27
N ALA A 40 12.25 16.63 0.93
CA ALA A 40 12.57 17.95 0.40
C ALA A 40 13.35 17.88 -0.92
N ALA A 41 14.12 16.80 -1.14
CA ALA A 41 14.86 16.58 -2.38
C ALA A 41 13.96 16.43 -3.63
N LEU A 42 12.70 16.03 -3.44
CA LEU A 42 11.69 15.89 -4.51
C LEU A 42 10.72 17.08 -4.59
N SER A 43 10.76 18.00 -3.61
CA SER A 43 9.85 19.13 -3.51
C SER A 43 10.41 20.35 -4.24
N ARG A 44 9.88 20.68 -5.43
CA ARG A 44 10.22 21.95 -6.12
C ARG A 44 9.88 23.19 -5.29
N SER A 45 8.96 23.07 -4.33
CA SER A 45 8.48 24.18 -3.50
C SER A 45 9.11 24.26 -2.11
N GLY A 46 10.05 23.36 -1.78
CA GLY A 46 10.66 23.32 -0.43
C GLY A 46 9.70 22.92 0.69
N VAL A 47 8.45 22.57 0.37
CA VAL A 47 7.49 22.05 1.36
C VAL A 47 7.87 20.61 1.66
N ALA A 48 8.55 20.42 2.79
CA ALA A 48 9.05 19.12 3.24
C ALA A 48 7.97 18.22 3.87
N ALA A 49 6.85 18.82 4.33
CA ALA A 49 5.79 18.11 5.05
C ALA A 49 4.41 18.45 4.50
N LEU A 50 3.72 17.43 3.96
CA LEU A 50 2.30 17.51 3.69
C LEU A 50 1.53 17.59 5.02
N PRO A 51 0.42 18.35 5.09
CA PRO A 51 -0.43 18.35 6.27
C PRO A 51 -0.85 16.92 6.65
N ALA A 52 -0.93 16.63 7.95
CA ALA A 52 -1.24 15.30 8.46
C ALA A 52 -2.54 14.72 7.87
N TRP A 53 -3.55 15.57 7.66
CA TRP A 53 -4.82 15.18 7.04
C TRP A 53 -4.66 14.74 5.58
N VAL A 54 -3.75 15.36 4.82
CA VAL A 54 -3.47 14.96 3.43
C VAL A 54 -2.80 13.60 3.41
N THR A 55 -1.83 13.36 4.29
CA THR A 55 -1.18 12.05 4.39
C THR A 55 -2.20 10.97 4.77
N PHE A 56 -3.04 11.25 5.76
CA PHE A 56 -4.09 10.32 6.18
C PHE A 56 -5.07 10.02 5.05
N ALA A 57 -5.49 11.04 4.28
CA ALA A 57 -6.34 10.87 3.11
C ALA A 57 -5.66 9.99 2.03
N THR A 58 -4.35 10.18 1.79
CA THR A 58 -3.62 9.32 0.85
C THR A 58 -3.54 7.86 1.30
N TRP A 59 -3.39 7.60 2.61
CA TRP A 59 -3.41 6.23 3.14
C TRP A 59 -4.77 5.58 3.02
N ILE A 60 -5.86 6.32 3.28
CA ILE A 60 -7.21 5.82 3.06
C ILE A 60 -7.40 5.46 1.58
N LEU A 61 -6.99 6.34 0.67
CA LEU A 61 -7.12 6.10 -0.76
C LEU A 61 -6.31 4.88 -1.21
N GLU A 62 -5.08 4.71 -0.71
CA GLU A 62 -4.27 3.50 -0.97
C GLU A 62 -4.93 2.24 -0.39
N ALA A 63 -5.44 2.30 0.83
CA ALA A 63 -6.09 1.16 1.47
C ALA A 63 -7.36 0.74 0.70
N VAL A 64 -8.14 1.70 0.23
CA VAL A 64 -9.31 1.46 -0.63
C VAL A 64 -8.87 0.89 -1.98
N GLY A 65 -7.84 1.46 -2.62
CA GLY A 65 -7.31 0.98 -3.89
C GLY A 65 -6.79 -0.45 -3.82
N LEU A 66 -6.03 -0.77 -2.77
CA LEU A 66 -5.54 -2.13 -2.48
C LEU A 66 -6.69 -3.11 -2.24
N SER A 67 -7.69 -2.71 -1.46
CA SER A 67 -8.87 -3.54 -1.18
C SER A 67 -9.67 -3.79 -2.46
N ALA A 68 -9.84 -2.79 -3.32
CA ALA A 68 -10.51 -2.91 -4.61
C ALA A 68 -9.74 -3.85 -5.55
N LEU A 69 -8.42 -3.69 -5.67
CA LEU A 69 -7.57 -4.54 -6.49
C LEU A 69 -7.62 -6.00 -6.01
N PHE A 70 -7.58 -6.22 -4.70
CA PHE A 70 -7.73 -7.54 -4.10
C PHE A 70 -9.09 -8.17 -4.46
N LEU A 71 -10.19 -7.44 -4.31
CA LEU A 71 -11.53 -7.93 -4.65
C LEU A 71 -11.66 -8.22 -6.15
N LEU A 72 -11.01 -7.44 -7.01
CA LEU A 72 -10.98 -7.69 -8.44
C LEU A 72 -10.25 -8.98 -8.78
N ILE A 73 -9.12 -9.27 -8.12
CA ILE A 73 -8.34 -10.50 -8.37
C ILE A 73 -9.07 -11.71 -7.77
N LEU A 74 -9.53 -11.59 -6.52
CA LEU A 74 -10.20 -12.68 -5.80
C LEU A 74 -11.42 -13.18 -6.56
N GLY A 75 -12.25 -12.28 -7.09
CA GLY A 75 -13.51 -12.66 -7.74
C GLY A 75 -13.31 -13.32 -9.10
N ARG A 76 -12.07 -13.43 -9.60
CA ARG A 76 -11.72 -14.27 -10.75
C ARG A 76 -11.50 -15.74 -10.36
N GLY A 77 -11.78 -16.12 -9.11
CA GLY A 77 -11.65 -17.50 -8.62
C GLY A 77 -10.25 -17.83 -8.08
N GLY A 78 -9.45 -16.81 -7.73
CA GLY A 78 -8.11 -17.01 -7.16
C GLY A 78 -8.14 -17.44 -5.68
N SER A 79 -7.03 -18.02 -5.20
CA SER A 79 -6.84 -18.22 -3.75
C SER A 79 -6.77 -16.87 -3.05
N ARG A 80 -7.35 -16.76 -1.85
CA ARG A 80 -7.34 -15.51 -1.05
C ARG A 80 -5.93 -15.01 -0.79
N TRP A 81 -5.02 -15.92 -0.45
CA TRP A 81 -3.64 -15.57 -0.13
C TRP A 81 -2.86 -15.13 -1.36
N THR A 82 -3.01 -15.85 -2.48
CA THR A 82 -2.35 -15.48 -3.74
C THR A 82 -2.91 -14.18 -4.29
N SER A 83 -4.23 -13.95 -4.16
CA SER A 83 -4.89 -12.70 -4.55
C SER A 83 -4.39 -11.53 -3.71
N GLY A 84 -4.17 -11.75 -2.41
CA GLY A 84 -3.55 -10.79 -1.49
C GLY A 84 -2.13 -10.43 -1.91
N LEU A 85 -1.28 -11.43 -2.13
CA LEU A 85 0.10 -11.24 -2.57
C LEU A 85 0.17 -10.53 -3.93
N LEU A 86 -0.66 -10.93 -4.90
CA LEU A 86 -0.72 -10.28 -6.21
C LEU A 86 -1.16 -8.81 -6.09
N ALA A 87 -2.20 -8.52 -5.30
CA ALA A 87 -2.63 -7.14 -5.07
C ALA A 87 -1.51 -6.29 -4.44
N GLY A 88 -0.82 -6.85 -3.44
CA GLY A 88 0.34 -6.22 -2.81
C GLY A 88 1.47 -5.96 -3.80
N TRP A 89 1.88 -6.97 -4.57
CA TRP A 89 2.98 -6.82 -5.53
C TRP A 89 2.67 -5.88 -6.67
N ILE A 90 1.44 -5.90 -7.20
CA ILE A 90 1.01 -4.93 -8.21
C ILE A 90 1.08 -3.52 -7.63
N ALA A 91 0.52 -3.28 -6.44
CA ALA A 91 0.60 -1.98 -5.78
C ALA A 91 2.05 -1.53 -5.53
N TRP A 92 2.90 -2.47 -5.12
CA TRP A 92 4.33 -2.22 -4.95
C TRP A 92 5.00 -1.80 -6.26
N VAL A 93 4.70 -2.42 -7.41
CA VAL A 93 5.30 -2.02 -8.70
C VAL A 93 4.98 -0.55 -9.00
N PHE A 94 3.72 -0.15 -8.82
CA PHE A 94 3.30 1.23 -9.07
C PHE A 94 3.89 2.22 -8.06
N ARG A 95 4.02 1.84 -6.78
CA ARG A 95 4.54 2.74 -5.75
C ARG A 95 6.06 2.77 -5.66
N GLY A 96 6.74 1.65 -5.80
CA GLY A 96 8.19 1.56 -5.67
C GLY A 96 8.88 1.80 -7.01
N PRO A 97 9.19 0.73 -7.77
CA PRO A 97 10.00 0.83 -8.97
C PRO A 97 9.53 1.88 -9.97
N LEU A 98 8.22 1.97 -10.22
CA LEU A 98 7.68 2.86 -11.25
C LEU A 98 7.78 4.34 -10.83
N LEU A 99 7.59 4.67 -9.54
CA LEU A 99 7.86 6.03 -9.04
C LEU A 99 9.35 6.37 -9.06
N VAL A 100 10.23 5.41 -8.76
CA VAL A 100 11.68 5.65 -8.87
C VAL A 100 12.07 5.94 -10.32
N VAL A 101 11.65 5.11 -11.27
CA VAL A 101 12.02 5.30 -12.68
C VAL A 101 11.43 6.59 -13.25
N THR A 102 10.17 6.91 -12.91
CA THR A 102 9.49 8.09 -13.46
C THR A 102 9.86 9.37 -12.70
N VAL A 103 9.58 9.46 -11.41
CA VAL A 103 9.73 10.72 -10.66
C VAL A 103 11.20 11.01 -10.35
N VAL A 104 11.94 10.04 -9.83
CA VAL A 104 13.36 10.24 -9.48
C VAL A 104 14.21 10.36 -10.76
N GLY A 105 13.90 9.54 -11.77
CA GLY A 105 14.52 9.63 -13.09
C GLY A 105 14.30 10.98 -13.78
N LEU A 106 13.06 11.49 -13.80
CA LEU A 106 12.76 12.82 -14.35
C LEU A 106 13.35 13.97 -13.53
N ALA A 107 13.54 13.78 -12.22
CA ALA A 107 14.16 14.76 -11.34
C ALA A 107 15.70 14.78 -11.42
N GLY A 108 16.32 13.82 -12.11
CA GLY A 108 17.79 13.73 -12.21
C GLY A 108 18.51 13.40 -10.90
N LEU A 109 17.79 12.80 -9.93
CA LEU A 109 18.33 12.50 -8.60
C LEU A 109 19.08 11.16 -8.56
N PRO A 110 20.05 10.99 -7.64
CA PRO A 110 20.77 9.73 -7.49
C PRO A 110 19.80 8.61 -7.06
N PRO A 111 19.74 7.46 -7.75
CA PRO A 111 18.67 6.48 -7.58
C PRO A 111 18.83 5.56 -6.35
N ARG A 112 20.05 5.42 -5.80
CA ARG A 112 20.37 4.49 -4.71
C ARG A 112 19.46 4.58 -3.47
N PRO A 113 19.25 5.76 -2.84
CA PRO A 113 18.41 5.86 -1.63
C PRO A 113 16.94 5.52 -1.93
N TRP A 114 16.45 5.88 -3.12
CA TRP A 114 15.07 5.64 -3.54
C TRP A 114 14.80 4.17 -3.83
N TRP A 115 15.78 3.45 -4.38
CA TRP A 115 15.69 2.00 -4.51
C TRP A 115 15.64 1.29 -3.17
N GLY A 116 16.45 1.71 -2.18
CA GLY A 116 16.38 1.18 -0.82
C GLY A 116 14.98 1.34 -0.21
N LEU A 117 14.37 2.50 -0.40
CA LEU A 117 13.00 2.77 0.03
C LEU A 117 11.97 1.95 -0.78
N ALA A 118 12.14 1.78 -2.09
CA ALA A 118 11.27 0.92 -2.89
C ALA A 118 11.32 -0.55 -2.45
N PHE A 119 12.50 -1.07 -2.05
CA PHE A 119 12.62 -2.40 -1.44
C PHE A 119 11.93 -2.47 -0.08
N SER A 120 12.02 -1.42 0.75
CA SER A 120 11.29 -1.39 2.01
C SER A 120 9.78 -1.46 1.78
N TRP A 121 9.27 -0.77 0.76
CA TRP A 121 7.86 -0.82 0.39
C TRP A 121 7.40 -2.18 -0.12
N TRP A 122 8.29 -2.97 -0.71
CA TRP A 122 7.95 -4.35 -1.09
C TRP A 122 7.51 -5.17 0.13
N ILE A 123 8.20 -5.01 1.26
CA ILE A 123 7.85 -5.66 2.53
C ILE A 123 6.49 -5.17 3.00
N LEU A 124 6.28 -3.85 3.03
CA LEU A 124 5.01 -3.24 3.42
C LEU A 124 3.83 -3.79 2.60
N TYR A 125 3.92 -3.74 1.27
CA TYR A 125 2.82 -4.16 0.42
C TYR A 125 2.59 -5.67 0.44
N THR A 126 3.64 -6.47 0.66
CA THR A 126 3.49 -7.91 0.91
C THR A 126 2.71 -8.16 2.20
N LEU A 127 3.04 -7.45 3.29
CA LEU A 127 2.29 -7.51 4.54
C LEU A 127 0.84 -7.05 4.36
N CYS A 128 0.60 -5.93 3.68
CA CYS A 128 -0.74 -5.45 3.34
C CYS A 128 -1.53 -6.50 2.54
N GLY A 129 -0.90 -7.15 1.56
CA GLY A 129 -1.51 -8.24 0.78
C GLY A 129 -1.88 -9.45 1.64
N LEU A 130 -1.02 -9.86 2.57
CA LEU A 130 -1.31 -10.94 3.50
C LEU A 130 -2.44 -10.55 4.48
N MET A 131 -2.44 -9.32 4.96
CA MET A 131 -3.51 -8.79 5.83
C MET A 131 -4.87 -8.78 5.11
N LEU A 132 -4.90 -8.48 3.81
CA LEU A 132 -6.12 -8.61 2.99
C LEU A 132 -6.59 -10.07 2.88
N GLY A 133 -5.67 -11.01 2.68
CA GLY A 133 -5.98 -12.44 2.70
C GLY A 133 -6.54 -12.90 4.05
N ALA A 134 -5.93 -12.45 5.15
CA ALA A 134 -6.38 -12.73 6.51
C ALA A 134 -7.77 -12.10 6.77
N ALA A 135 -7.98 -10.83 6.42
CA ALA A 135 -9.27 -10.15 6.56
C ALA A 135 -10.37 -10.85 5.73
N ALA A 136 -10.04 -11.34 4.53
CA ALA A 136 -10.97 -12.12 3.70
C ALA A 136 -11.33 -13.47 4.34
N SER A 137 -10.38 -14.15 5.00
CA SER A 137 -10.66 -15.37 5.75
C SER A 137 -11.56 -15.12 6.96
N ALA A 138 -11.26 -14.07 7.76
CA ALA A 138 -12.01 -13.71 8.95
C ALA A 138 -13.45 -13.27 8.63
N SER A 139 -13.64 -12.57 7.52
CA SER A 139 -14.96 -12.13 7.04
C SER A 139 -15.73 -13.21 6.28
N ARG A 140 -15.14 -14.41 6.09
CA ARG A 140 -15.67 -15.51 5.28
C ARG A 140 -16.00 -15.08 3.84
N LEU A 141 -15.22 -14.15 3.29
CA LEU A 141 -15.41 -13.64 1.95
C LEU A 141 -15.18 -14.77 0.92
N GLN A 142 -16.19 -15.04 0.09
CA GLN A 142 -16.14 -16.03 -0.99
C GLN A 142 -16.25 -15.31 -2.34
N PRO A 143 -15.53 -15.78 -3.39
CA PRO A 143 -15.64 -15.24 -4.74
C PRO A 143 -17.01 -15.53 -5.39
#